data_AF-A0A534KF06-F1
#
_entry.id   AF-A0A534KF06-F1
#
_cell.length_a   1.000
_cell.length_b   1.000
_cell.length_c   1.000
_cell.angle_alpha   90.00
_cell.angle_beta   90.00
_cell.angle_gamma   90.00
#
_symmetry.space_group_name_H-M   'P 1'
#
loop_
_entity.id
_entity.type
_entity.pdbx_description
1 polymer ?
#
loop_
_entity_poly.entity_id
_entity_poly.type
_entity_poly.pdbx_seq_one_letter_code
_entity_poly.pdbx_strand_id
1 'polypeptide(L)'
;MPIVSVSMDDSILRSLDDVAQRRNYRSRSEAVREALREFIDVTEWGREGGEASVILAVIYEKGNPRADLAMLQHRFDEIRTMLHTHLDEADCLQIFVAEGSTARLKELIAQLRRIKGVKVIKFIQTAARR
;
A
#
# COMPACT_ATOMS: atom_id res chain seq x y z
N MET A 1 20.67 -21.07 8.07
CA MET A 1 19.94 -20.08 7.26
C MET A 1 20.44 -20.18 5.83
N PRO A 2 19.56 -20.29 4.83
CA PRO A 2 19.99 -20.20 3.44
C PRO A 2 20.53 -18.79 3.15
N ILE A 3 21.56 -18.71 2.30
CA ILE A 3 22.17 -17.45 1.87
C ILE A 3 21.86 -17.28 0.39
N VAL A 4 21.30 -16.12 0.04
CA VAL A 4 21.07 -15.70 -1.35
C VAL A 4 22.02 -14.55 -1.65
N SER A 5 22.77 -14.65 -2.74
CA SER A 5 23.63 -13.57 -3.24
C SER A 5 22.94 -12.91 -4.43
N VAL A 6 22.91 -11.58 -4.46
CA VAL A 6 22.28 -10.79 -5.52
C VAL A 6 23.26 -9.72 -6.00
N SER A 7 23.30 -9.48 -7.31
CA SER A 7 24.03 -8.35 -7.88
C SER A 7 23.15 -7.11 -7.88
N MET A 8 23.74 -5.95 -7.60
CA MET A 8 23.05 -4.65 -7.57
C MET A 8 24.01 -3.53 -7.95
N ASP A 9 23.49 -2.51 -8.62
CA ASP A 9 24.27 -1.31 -8.94
C ASP A 9 24.61 -0.52 -7.69
N ASP A 10 25.72 0.23 -7.74
CA ASP A 10 26.20 1.04 -6.61
C ASP A 10 25.16 2.07 -6.12
N SER A 11 24.30 2.58 -7.02
CA SER A 11 23.22 3.51 -6.65
C SER A 11 22.20 2.84 -5.72
N ILE A 12 21.78 1.62 -6.03
CA ILE A 12 20.82 0.85 -5.24
C ILE A 12 21.43 0.48 -3.89
N LEU A 13 22.69 0.03 -3.88
CA LEU A 13 23.39 -0.31 -2.64
C LEU A 13 23.49 0.90 -1.70
N ARG A 14 23.82 2.08 -2.24
CA ARG A 14 23.84 3.34 -1.47
C ARG A 14 22.46 3.70 -0.91
N SER A 15 21.39 3.56 -1.69
CA SER A 15 20.03 3.79 -1.21
C SER A 15 19.61 2.80 -0.11
N LEU A 16 20.00 1.53 -0.24
CA LEU A 16 19.76 0.53 0.81
C LEU A 16 20.47 0.91 2.11
N ASP A 17 21.72 1.34 2.05
CA ASP A 17 22.49 1.76 3.22
C ASP A 17 21.87 2.98 3.92
N ASP A 18 21.46 3.98 3.15
CA ASP A 18 20.79 5.17 3.68
C ASP A 18 19.46 4.82 4.37
N VAL A 19 18.65 3.95 3.75
CA VAL A 19 17.41 3.46 4.36
C VAL A 19 17.70 2.63 5.61
N ALA A 20 18.71 1.76 5.56
CA ALA A 20 19.13 0.92 6.68
C ALA A 20 19.50 1.76 7.89
N GLN A 21 20.28 2.83 7.68
CA GLN A 21 20.70 3.76 8.71
C GLN A 21 19.53 4.58 9.25
N ARG A 22 18.70 5.18 8.39
CA ARG A 22 17.56 6.02 8.81
C ARG A 22 16.52 5.25 9.62
N ARG A 23 16.32 3.96 9.31
CA ARG A 23 15.35 3.09 10.01
C ARG A 23 15.97 2.27 11.15
N ASN A 24 17.25 2.49 11.48
CA ASN A 24 17.98 1.79 12.54
C ASN A 24 17.97 0.25 12.39
N TYR A 25 18.07 -0.25 11.16
CA TYR A 25 18.25 -1.69 10.94
C TYR A 25 19.66 -2.13 11.38
N ARG A 26 19.77 -3.34 11.94
CA ARG A 26 21.03 -3.88 12.48
C ARG A 26 21.98 -4.36 11.38
N SER A 27 21.45 -4.63 10.18
CA SER A 27 22.24 -5.07 9.01
C SER A 27 21.48 -4.84 7.71
N ARG A 28 22.22 -4.78 6.58
CA ARG A 28 21.64 -4.81 5.23
C ARG A 28 20.70 -6.01 5.04
N SER A 29 21.06 -7.18 5.56
CA SER A 29 20.26 -8.40 5.47
C SER A 29 18.90 -8.28 6.16
N GLU A 30 18.81 -7.49 7.24
CA GLU A 30 17.53 -7.21 7.91
C GLU A 30 16.65 -6.29 7.08
N ALA A 31 17.22 -5.18 6.58
CA ALA A 31 16.52 -4.26 5.70
C ALA A 31 16.02 -4.95 4.42
N VAL A 32 16.87 -5.77 3.79
CA VAL A 32 16.50 -6.58 2.61
C VAL A 32 15.41 -7.59 2.93
N ARG A 33 15.46 -8.25 4.09
CA ARG A 33 14.44 -9.24 4.48
C ARG A 33 13.08 -8.59 4.68
N GLU A 34 13.03 -7.44 5.34
CA GLU A 34 11.78 -6.71 5.53
C GLU A 34 11.23 -6.17 4.21
N ALA A 35 12.08 -5.64 3.33
CA ALA A 35 11.66 -5.24 1.98
C ALA A 35 11.12 -6.42 1.16
N LEU A 36 11.77 -7.58 1.23
CA LEU A 36 11.31 -8.80 0.55
C LEU A 36 9.98 -9.32 1.13
N ARG A 37 9.77 -9.21 2.45
CA ARG A 37 8.47 -9.54 3.07
C ARG A 37 7.36 -8.65 2.55
N GLU A 38 7.55 -7.33 2.56
CA GLU A 38 6.57 -6.38 1.99
C GLU A 38 6.30 -6.69 0.51
N PHE A 39 7.35 -7.00 -0.27
CA PHE A 39 7.21 -7.37 -1.68
C PHE A 39 6.43 -8.68 -1.89
N ILE A 40 6.77 -9.74 -1.14
CA ILE A 40 6.09 -11.04 -1.23
C ILE A 40 4.63 -10.91 -0.79
N ASP A 41 4.36 -10.23 0.33
CA ASP A 41 3.01 -10.06 0.85
C ASP A 41 2.11 -9.33 -0.16
N VAL A 42 2.63 -8.29 -0.81
CA VAL A 42 1.93 -7.57 -1.89
C VAL A 42 1.72 -8.45 -3.13
N THR A 43 2.68 -9.33 -3.46
CA THR A 43 2.65 -10.16 -4.67
C THR A 43 1.73 -11.38 -4.52
N GLU A 44 1.75 -12.03 -3.36
CA GLU A 44 0.90 -13.19 -3.06
C GLU A 44 -0.54 -12.80 -2.76
N TRP A 45 -0.78 -11.52 -2.46
CA TRP A 45 -2.13 -11.01 -2.25
C TRP A 45 -3.06 -11.37 -3.41
N GLY A 46 -4.07 -12.21 -3.11
CA GLY A 46 -5.09 -12.67 -4.04
C GLY A 46 -4.60 -13.58 -5.18
N ARG A 47 -3.53 -14.35 -4.99
CA ARG A 47 -3.24 -15.55 -5.81
C ARG A 47 -4.25 -16.66 -5.53
N GLU A 48 -4.66 -16.80 -4.28
CA GLU A 48 -5.76 -17.65 -3.86
C GLU A 48 -7.01 -16.77 -3.72
N GLY A 49 -8.09 -17.11 -4.44
CA GLY A 49 -9.39 -16.46 -4.24
C GLY A 49 -9.86 -16.60 -2.78
N GLY A 50 -10.75 -15.72 -2.34
CA GLY A 50 -11.26 -15.71 -0.96
C GLY A 50 -11.59 -14.30 -0.48
N GLU A 51 -12.02 -14.21 0.77
CA GLU A 51 -12.38 -12.96 1.45
C GLU A 51 -11.17 -12.41 2.22
N ALA A 52 -10.98 -11.10 2.24
CA ALA A 52 -9.92 -10.46 3.02
C ALA A 52 -10.38 -9.12 3.57
N SER A 53 -9.61 -8.55 4.50
CA SER A 53 -9.73 -7.16 4.91
C SER A 53 -8.47 -6.39 4.52
N VAL A 54 -8.63 -5.13 4.14
CA VAL A 54 -7.55 -4.22 3.78
C VAL A 54 -7.73 -2.88 4.47
N ILE A 55 -6.63 -2.32 4.98
CA ILE A 55 -6.56 -0.91 5.39
C ILE A 55 -5.73 -0.17 4.34
N LEU A 56 -6.34 0.82 3.70
CA LEU A 56 -5.78 1.62 2.62
C LEU A 56 -5.51 3.02 3.12
N ALA A 57 -4.30 3.54 2.97
CA ALA A 57 -3.95 4.93 3.18
C ALA A 57 -3.68 5.60 1.82
N VAL A 58 -4.40 6.67 1.53
CA VAL A 58 -4.33 7.43 0.28
C VAL A 58 -4.01 8.88 0.60
N ILE A 59 -2.92 9.42 0.03
CA ILE A 59 -2.60 10.85 0.10
C ILE A 59 -2.89 11.47 -1.26
N TYR A 60 -3.59 12.61 -1.28
CA TYR A 60 -3.99 13.28 -2.50
C TYR A 60 -4.12 14.79 -2.37
N GLU A 61 -4.06 15.49 -3.51
CA GLU A 61 -4.13 16.95 -3.61
C GLU A 61 -5.52 17.51 -3.28
N LYS A 62 -5.56 18.55 -2.45
CA LYS A 62 -6.76 19.27 -2.03
C LYS A 62 -7.40 19.97 -3.25
N GLY A 63 -8.53 19.42 -3.71
CA GLY A 63 -9.39 20.03 -4.74
C GLY A 63 -9.65 19.15 -5.95
N ASN A 64 -8.70 18.28 -6.35
CA ASN A 64 -8.82 17.54 -7.61
C ASN A 64 -9.62 16.22 -7.50
N PRO A 65 -9.38 15.35 -6.50
CA PRO A 65 -10.03 14.03 -6.52
C PRO A 65 -11.15 13.85 -5.49
N ARG A 66 -11.59 14.90 -4.79
CA ARG A 66 -12.57 14.74 -3.70
C ARG A 66 -13.89 14.13 -4.18
N ALA A 67 -14.36 14.54 -5.37
CA ALA A 67 -15.57 13.98 -5.98
C ALA A 67 -15.36 12.54 -6.49
N ASP A 68 -14.23 12.27 -7.15
CA ASP A 68 -13.90 10.93 -7.65
C ASP A 68 -13.73 9.90 -6.52
N LEU A 69 -13.07 10.30 -5.43
CA LEU A 69 -12.93 9.49 -4.23
C LEU A 69 -14.27 9.23 -3.56
N ALA A 70 -15.17 10.22 -3.49
CA ALA A 70 -16.52 10.04 -2.96
C ALA A 70 -17.36 9.12 -3.86
N MET A 71 -17.30 9.26 -5.18
CA MET A 71 -17.98 8.35 -6.12
C MET A 71 -17.46 6.92 -6.01
N LEU A 72 -16.15 6.76 -5.85
CA LEU A 72 -15.52 5.47 -5.65
C LEU A 72 -15.97 4.85 -4.32
N GLN A 73 -16.10 5.63 -3.24
CA GLN A 73 -16.67 5.16 -1.98
C GLN A 73 -18.09 4.61 -2.14
N HIS A 74 -18.94 5.30 -2.89
CA HIS A 74 -20.31 4.86 -3.14
C HIS A 74 -20.41 3.63 -4.06
N ARG A 75 -19.34 3.28 -4.80
CA ARG A 75 -19.32 2.16 -5.74
C ARG A 75 -18.87 0.84 -5.10
N PHE A 76 -18.13 0.91 -4.00
CA PHE A 76 -17.54 -0.25 -3.34
C PHE A 76 -18.18 -0.47 -1.98
N ASP A 77 -19.18 -1.36 -1.93
CA ASP A 77 -19.84 -1.80 -0.70
C ASP A 77 -18.88 -2.51 0.28
N GLU A 78 -17.70 -2.91 -0.22
CA GLU A 78 -16.61 -3.48 0.57
C GLU A 78 -16.03 -2.46 1.56
N ILE A 79 -16.16 -1.14 1.32
CA ILE A 79 -15.65 -0.11 2.24
C ILE A 79 -16.53 -0.04 3.49
N ARG A 80 -15.98 -0.42 4.64
CA ARG A 80 -16.68 -0.45 5.94
C ARG A 80 -16.60 0.87 6.68
N THR A 81 -15.43 1.51 6.64
CA THR A 81 -15.24 2.82 7.25
C THR A 81 -14.19 3.61 6.50
N MET A 82 -14.29 4.92 6.62
CA MET A 82 -13.36 5.86 6.02
C MET A 82 -13.08 7.00 7.01
N LEU A 83 -11.80 7.34 7.12
CA LEU A 83 -11.31 8.51 7.85
C LEU A 83 -10.66 9.47 6.86
N HIS A 84 -10.93 10.76 7.00
CA HIS A 84 -10.32 11.81 6.21
C HIS A 84 -9.73 12.87 7.14
N THR A 85 -8.51 13.30 6.85
CA THR A 85 -7.88 14.43 7.54
C THR A 85 -7.10 15.29 6.55
N HIS A 86 -7.03 16.59 6.82
CA HIS A 86 -6.12 17.49 6.12
C HIS A 86 -4.72 17.28 6.70
N LEU A 87 -3.75 16.92 5.86
CA LEU A 87 -2.36 16.78 6.28
C LEU A 87 -1.68 18.15 6.36
N ASP A 88 -1.94 18.99 5.34
CA ASP A 88 -1.46 20.36 5.25
C ASP A 88 -2.39 21.20 4.34
N GLU A 89 -1.90 22.34 3.84
CA GLU A 89 -2.68 23.23 2.98
C GLU A 89 -2.96 22.64 1.60
N ALA A 90 -2.11 21.74 1.11
CA ALA A 90 -2.13 21.19 -0.24
C ALA A 90 -2.64 19.74 -0.28
N ASP A 91 -2.52 18.96 0.80
CA ASP A 91 -2.75 17.53 0.80
C ASP A 91 -3.75 17.04 1.86
N CYS A 92 -4.47 15.99 1.49
CA CYS A 92 -5.36 15.25 2.37
C CYS A 92 -4.91 13.80 2.49
N LEU A 93 -5.09 13.23 3.68
CA LEU A 93 -4.98 11.80 3.93
C LEU A 93 -6.38 11.22 4.06
N GLN A 94 -6.61 10.11 3.38
CA GLN A 94 -7.81 9.30 3.54
C GLN A 94 -7.44 7.86 3.82
N ILE A 95 -7.99 7.32 4.90
CA ILE A 95 -7.83 5.93 5.29
C ILE A 95 -9.15 5.21 5.03
N PHE A 96 -9.11 4.08 4.33
CA PHE A 96 -10.25 3.19 4.14
C PHE A 96 -9.99 1.88 4.84
N VAL A 97 -10.99 1.35 5.53
CA VAL A 97 -11.03 -0.06 5.91
C VAL A 97 -12.05 -0.73 5.02
N ALA A 98 -11.63 -1.71 4.24
CA ALA A 98 -12.50 -2.46 3.33
C ALA A 98 -12.39 -3.96 3.59
N GLU A 99 -13.49 -4.67 3.41
CA GLU A 99 -13.60 -6.12 3.58
C GLU A 99 -14.45 -6.68 2.43
N GLY A 100 -13.93 -7.71 1.78
CA GLY A 100 -14.58 -8.32 0.64
C GLY A 100 -13.67 -9.31 -0.08
N SER A 101 -14.16 -9.84 -1.20
CA SER A 101 -13.36 -10.71 -2.04
C SER A 101 -12.05 -10.04 -2.47
N THR A 102 -10.95 -10.80 -2.48
CA THR A 102 -9.64 -10.30 -2.90
C THR A 102 -9.66 -9.67 -4.29
N ALA A 103 -10.51 -10.15 -5.19
CA ALA A 103 -10.71 -9.57 -6.52
C ALA A 103 -11.29 -8.15 -6.46
N ARG A 104 -12.34 -7.93 -5.66
CA ARG A 104 -12.98 -6.62 -5.50
C ARG A 104 -12.08 -5.63 -4.77
N LEU A 105 -11.35 -6.09 -3.76
CA LEU A 105 -10.37 -5.24 -3.07
C LEU A 105 -9.21 -4.83 -4.00
N LYS A 106 -8.75 -5.72 -4.89
CA LYS A 106 -7.77 -5.36 -5.93
C LYS A 106 -8.31 -4.33 -6.91
N GLU A 107 -9.56 -4.49 -7.34
CA GLU A 107 -10.25 -3.54 -8.21
C GLU A 107 -10.31 -2.16 -7.56
N LEU A 108 -10.68 -2.10 -6.27
CA LEU A 108 -10.70 -0.86 -5.47
C LEU A 108 -9.33 -0.15 -5.51
N ILE A 109 -8.24 -0.87 -5.20
CA ILE A 109 -6.88 -0.29 -5.26
C ILE A 109 -6.51 0.18 -6.67
N ALA A 110 -6.85 -0.62 -7.69
CA ALA A 110 -6.57 -0.26 -9.08
C ALA A 110 -7.32 1.00 -9.52
N GLN A 111 -8.57 1.19 -9.09
CA GLN A 111 -9.32 2.41 -9.38
C GLN A 111 -8.77 3.62 -8.61
N LEU A 112 -8.41 3.47 -7.33
CA LEU A 112 -7.76 4.53 -6.56
C LEU A 112 -6.47 5.02 -7.24
N ARG A 113 -5.66 4.12 -7.79
CA ARG A 113 -4.41 4.47 -8.53
C ARG A 113 -4.65 5.30 -9.79
N ARG A 114 -5.85 5.23 -10.38
CA ARG A 114 -6.19 5.95 -11.62
C ARG A 114 -6.73 7.35 -11.37
N ILE A 115 -7.06 7.69 -10.12
CA ILE A 115 -7.60 8.99 -9.78
C ILE A 115 -6.49 10.04 -9.86
N LYS A 116 -6.72 11.08 -10.67
CA LYS A 116 -5.76 12.17 -10.86
C LYS A 116 -5.57 12.94 -9.55
N GLY A 117 -4.32 13.23 -9.19
CA GLY A 117 -3.98 13.94 -7.95
C GLY A 117 -3.81 13.03 -6.73
N VAL A 118 -3.96 11.70 -6.88
CA VAL A 118 -3.47 10.75 -5.87
C VAL A 118 -1.95 10.66 -5.96
N LYS A 119 -1.28 10.94 -4.83
CA LYS A 119 0.18 10.97 -4.69
C LYS A 119 0.75 9.68 -4.13
N VAL A 120 0.09 9.13 -3.10
CA VAL A 120 0.55 7.92 -2.40
C VAL A 120 -0.62 7.00 -2.15
N ILE A 121 -0.42 5.70 -2.40
CA ILE A 121 -1.29 4.63 -1.91
C ILE A 121 -0.42 3.60 -1.20
N LYS A 122 -0.76 3.35 0.06
CA LYS A 122 -0.21 2.25 0.85
C LYS A 122 -1.36 1.44 1.41
N PHE A 123 -1.13 0.15 1.62
CA PHE A 123 -2.13 -0.70 2.23
C PHE A 123 -1.50 -1.84 3.01
N ILE A 124 -2.25 -2.33 3.99
CA ILE A 124 -1.99 -3.57 4.71
C ILE A 124 -3.21 -4.46 4.56
N GLN A 125 -3.00 -5.75 4.36
CA GLN A 125 -4.09 -6.72 4.22
C GLN A 125 -4.00 -7.83 5.26
N THR A 126 -5.13 -8.50 5.50
CA THR A 126 -5.15 -9.82 6.13
C THR A 126 -4.86 -10.91 5.09
N ALA A 127 -4.45 -12.09 5.57
CA ALA A 127 -4.49 -13.29 4.73
C ALA A 127 -5.92 -13.54 4.22
N ALA A 128 -6.03 -14.08 3.00
CA ALA A 128 -7.32 -14.47 2.46
C ALA A 128 -7.91 -15.62 3.30
N ARG A 129 -9.15 -15.44 3.75
CA ARG A 129 -9.95 -16.46 4.42
C ARG A 129 -10.74 -17.21 3.35
N ARG A 130 -10.69 -18.55 3.40
CA ARG A 130 -11.52 -19.43 2.55
C ARG A 130 -12.93 -19.54 3.12
#